data_AF-A0A2D5HGB5-F1
#
_entry.id   AF-A0A2D5HGB5-F1
#
_cell.length_a   1.000
_cell.length_b   1.000
_cell.length_c   1.000
_cell.angle_alpha   90.00
_cell.angle_beta   90.00
_cell.angle_gamma   90.00
#
_symmetry.space_group_name_H-M   'P 1'
#
loop_
_entity.id
_entity.type
_entity.pdbx_description
1 polymer ?
#
loop_
_entity_poly.entity_id
_entity_poly.type
_entity_poly.pdbx_seq_one_letter_code
_entity_poly.pdbx_strand_id
1 'polypeptide(L)'
;ESGTQAAEEWARIEGTLDRSWCDHDDVRLRYDAFCALPEKAIAAWLGWAVARTIDAVPAGATGSAFIDHLGAKLAIDVAAWWRPTARNYFDRITKPAILDLFDEVGGGELCQRYGASKKHDLAASAEKLFAGDILVESDIKGRALAWLPDALRFAPLDAAEDNDTDAASCEPELDTGPGMETEPDPADEDDSDPIAAAA
;
A
#
# COMPACT_ATOMS: atom_id res chain seq x y z
N GLU A 1 -9.17 10.16 10.49
CA GLU A 1 -8.37 9.01 10.94
C GLU A 1 -9.24 7.77 10.94
N SER A 2 -8.77 6.70 10.31
CA SER A 2 -9.43 5.39 10.39
C SER A 2 -9.25 4.90 11.82
N GLY A 3 -10.32 4.69 12.59
CA GLY A 3 -10.25 4.12 13.94
C GLY A 3 -9.92 2.62 13.94
N THR A 4 -8.92 2.22 13.15
CA THR A 4 -8.44 0.85 13.03
C THR A 4 -7.20 0.67 13.89
N GLN A 5 -7.01 -0.54 14.41
CA GLN A 5 -5.83 -0.90 15.22
C GLN A 5 -4.51 -0.58 14.49
N ALA A 6 -4.45 -0.79 13.18
CA ALA A 6 -3.28 -0.44 12.37
C ALA A 6 -2.96 1.06 12.40
N ALA A 7 -3.98 1.94 12.40
CA ALA A 7 -3.77 3.38 12.46
C ALA A 7 -3.29 3.84 13.84
N GLU A 8 -3.79 3.22 14.91
CA GLU A 8 -3.33 3.48 16.28
C GLU A 8 -1.87 3.07 16.46
N GLU A 9 -1.50 1.87 15.98
CA GLU A 9 -0.12 1.39 16.00
C GLU A 9 0.81 2.23 15.13
N TRP A 10 0.33 2.71 13.97
CA TRP A 10 1.07 3.64 13.14
C TRP A 10 1.41 4.94 13.90
N ALA A 11 0.42 5.55 14.54
CA ALA A 11 0.60 6.75 15.35
C ALA A 11 1.54 6.49 16.54
N ARG A 12 1.45 5.31 17.17
CA ARG A 12 2.35 4.88 18.23
C ARG A 12 3.81 4.81 17.73
N ILE A 13 4.05 4.16 16.60
CA ILE A 13 5.39 4.06 15.99
C ILE A 13 5.92 5.46 15.68
N GLU A 14 5.11 6.30 15.04
CA GLU A 14 5.48 7.68 14.74
C GLU A 14 5.87 8.45 16.01
N GLY A 15 5.12 8.28 17.10
CA GLY A 15 5.44 8.89 18.40
C GLY A 15 6.75 8.41 19.03
N THR A 16 7.21 7.20 18.71
CA THR A 16 8.48 6.65 19.23
C THR A 16 9.74 7.07 18.46
N LEU A 17 9.59 7.72 17.30
CA LEU A 17 10.72 8.19 16.51
C LEU A 17 11.46 9.32 17.22
N ASP A 18 12.79 9.17 17.34
CA ASP A 18 13.67 10.18 17.92
C ASP A 18 13.69 11.43 17.03
N ARG A 19 13.22 12.55 17.58
CA ARG A 19 13.14 13.86 16.91
C ARG A 19 14.09 14.89 17.51
N SER A 20 15.00 14.50 18.40
CA SER A 20 15.96 15.42 19.02
C SER A 20 16.84 16.16 18.00
N TRP A 21 17.10 15.52 16.85
CA TRP A 21 17.80 16.12 15.72
C TRP A 21 17.07 17.34 15.10
N CYS A 22 15.76 17.51 15.32
CA CYS A 22 14.99 18.65 14.85
C CYS A 22 15.16 19.92 15.71
N ASP A 23 15.71 19.81 16.93
CA ASP A 23 15.74 20.88 17.92
C ASP A 23 16.73 22.03 17.59
N HIS A 24 17.54 21.85 16.54
CA HIS A 24 18.48 22.87 16.07
C HIS A 24 17.80 23.84 15.08
N ASP A 25 18.14 25.13 15.13
CA ASP A 25 17.59 26.12 14.18
C ASP A 25 18.23 26.03 12.77
N ASP A 26 19.51 25.62 12.70
CA ASP A 26 20.26 25.52 11.45
C ASP A 26 20.11 24.14 10.80
N VAL A 27 19.76 24.10 9.51
CA VAL A 27 19.53 22.86 8.75
C VAL A 27 20.77 21.96 8.68
N ARG A 28 21.97 22.53 8.67
CA ARG A 28 23.23 21.76 8.65
C ARG A 28 23.45 21.07 9.99
N LEU A 29 23.17 21.78 11.08
CA LEU A 29 23.22 21.20 12.44
C LEU A 29 22.16 20.12 12.64
N ARG A 30 20.97 20.26 12.06
CA ARG A 30 19.96 19.17 12.06
C ARG A 30 20.46 17.93 11.34
N TYR A 31 21.11 18.10 10.19
CA TYR A 31 21.69 16.99 9.42
C TYR A 31 22.80 16.29 10.23
N ASP A 32 23.74 17.04 10.78
CA ASP A 32 24.82 16.46 11.61
C ASP A 32 24.27 15.75 12.84
N ALA A 33 23.25 16.33 13.50
CA ALA A 33 22.56 15.73 14.63
C ALA A 33 21.81 14.44 14.25
N PHE A 34 21.17 14.41 13.08
CA PHE A 34 20.54 13.20 12.55
C PHE A 34 21.57 12.10 12.28
N CYS A 35 22.69 12.44 11.65
CA CYS A 35 23.80 11.51 11.41
C CYS A 35 24.45 11.00 12.70
N ALA A 36 24.38 11.78 13.80
CA ALA A 36 24.89 11.39 15.11
C ALA A 36 23.92 10.50 15.92
N LEU A 37 22.70 10.27 15.44
CA LEU A 37 21.76 9.37 16.11
C LEU A 37 22.31 7.93 16.17
N PRO A 38 21.93 7.15 17.20
CA PRO A 38 22.25 5.73 17.23
C PRO A 38 21.72 5.02 15.97
N GLU A 39 22.47 4.03 15.48
CA GLU A 39 22.10 3.26 14.26
C GLU A 39 20.66 2.74 14.31
N LYS A 40 20.21 2.28 15.48
CA LYS A 40 18.83 1.84 15.70
C LYS A 40 17.78 2.92 15.42
N ALA A 41 18.06 4.17 15.80
CA ALA A 41 17.15 5.31 15.57
C ALA A 41 17.13 5.71 14.09
N ILE A 42 18.28 5.69 13.41
CA ILE A 42 18.37 5.91 11.96
C ILE A 42 17.60 4.80 11.22
N ALA A 43 17.79 3.54 11.61
CA ALA A 43 17.07 2.40 11.02
C ALA A 43 15.54 2.51 11.23
N ALA A 44 15.09 3.00 12.39
CA ALA A 44 13.67 3.24 12.64
C ALA A 44 13.10 4.33 11.72
N TRP A 45 13.83 5.43 11.51
CA TRP A 45 13.45 6.47 10.55
C TRP A 45 13.42 5.95 9.12
N LEU A 46 14.41 5.16 8.71
CA LEU A 46 14.45 4.54 7.39
C LEU A 46 13.25 3.60 7.19
N GLY A 47 12.99 2.73 8.16
CA GLY A 47 11.85 1.82 8.13
C GLY A 47 10.51 2.56 8.02
N TRP A 48 10.34 3.63 8.80
CA TRP A 48 9.14 4.47 8.74
C TRP A 48 9.03 5.21 7.40
N ALA A 49 10.13 5.74 6.86
CA ALA A 49 10.15 6.41 5.56
C ALA A 49 9.79 5.45 4.42
N VAL A 50 10.37 4.25 4.40
CA VAL A 50 10.08 3.20 3.41
C VAL A 50 8.64 2.70 3.54
N ALA A 51 8.13 2.51 4.77
CA ALA A 51 6.74 2.07 4.96
C ALA A 51 5.72 3.05 4.34
N ARG A 52 6.04 4.34 4.31
CA ARG A 52 5.20 5.39 3.71
C ARG A 52 5.21 5.42 2.18
N THR A 53 6.10 4.67 1.53
CA THR A 53 6.12 4.56 0.06
C THR A 53 5.29 3.38 -0.44
N ILE A 54 4.66 2.62 0.47
CA ILE A 54 3.85 1.45 0.12
C ILE A 54 2.38 1.88 0.17
N ASP A 55 1.74 1.84 -1.00
CA ASP A 55 0.31 2.10 -1.13
C ASP A 55 -0.48 0.79 -1.20
N ALA A 56 -1.67 0.80 -0.61
CA ALA A 56 -2.60 -0.31 -0.75
C ALA A 56 -3.21 -0.31 -2.15
N VAL A 57 -3.22 -1.48 -2.79
CA VAL A 57 -3.82 -1.69 -4.11
C VAL A 57 -5.00 -2.66 -4.01
N PRO A 58 -6.04 -2.51 -4.85
CA PRO A 58 -7.10 -3.50 -4.95
C PRO A 58 -6.53 -4.87 -5.37
N ALA A 59 -7.12 -5.94 -4.84
CA ALA A 59 -6.78 -7.30 -5.27
C ALA A 59 -6.95 -7.46 -6.79
N GLY A 60 -5.94 -8.05 -7.45
CA GLY A 60 -5.92 -8.24 -8.90
C GLY A 60 -5.57 -7.00 -9.73
N ALA A 61 -5.36 -5.84 -9.11
CA ALA A 61 -4.87 -4.65 -9.80
C ALA A 61 -3.34 -4.69 -10.01
N THR A 62 -2.82 -3.82 -10.87
CA THR A 62 -1.37 -3.60 -11.03
C THR A 62 -0.73 -3.30 -9.67
N GLY A 63 0.37 -3.98 -9.36
CA GLY A 63 1.06 -3.87 -8.08
C GLY A 63 0.57 -4.82 -6.98
N SER A 64 -0.56 -5.53 -7.16
CA SER A 64 -1.07 -6.48 -6.15
C SER A 64 -0.11 -7.63 -5.88
N ALA A 65 0.54 -8.18 -6.91
CA ALA A 65 1.55 -9.23 -6.76
C ALA A 65 2.74 -8.79 -5.89
N PHE A 66 3.17 -7.53 -5.99
CA PHE A 66 4.23 -6.99 -5.14
C PHE A 66 3.79 -6.86 -3.68
N ILE A 67 2.56 -6.40 -3.43
CA ILE A 67 1.99 -6.33 -2.08
C ILE A 67 1.83 -7.74 -1.48
N ASP A 68 1.39 -8.72 -2.26
CA ASP A 68 1.30 -10.12 -1.84
C ASP A 68 2.67 -10.69 -1.46
N HIS A 69 3.68 -10.46 -2.32
CA HIS A 69 5.05 -10.86 -2.05
C HIS A 69 5.59 -10.24 -0.75
N LEU A 70 5.39 -8.93 -0.56
CA LEU A 70 5.84 -8.24 0.64
C LEU A 70 5.12 -8.74 1.89
N GLY A 71 3.80 -8.90 1.81
CA GLY A 71 2.96 -9.42 2.89
C GLY A 71 3.38 -10.80 3.36
N ALA A 72 3.61 -11.71 2.41
CA ALA A 72 4.09 -13.06 2.68
C ALA A 72 5.52 -13.07 3.23
N LYS A 73 6.43 -12.26 2.65
CA LYS A 73 7.84 -12.17 3.11
C LYS A 73 7.96 -11.61 4.53
N LEU A 74 7.11 -10.66 4.89
CA LEU A 74 7.06 -10.07 6.24
C LEU A 74 6.25 -10.92 7.23
N ALA A 75 5.64 -12.02 6.78
CA ALA A 75 4.75 -12.87 7.57
C ALA A 75 3.65 -12.05 8.28
N ILE A 76 3.05 -11.10 7.56
CA ILE A 76 1.99 -10.24 8.13
C ILE A 76 0.73 -11.08 8.36
N ASP A 77 0.34 -11.21 9.62
CA ASP A 77 -0.97 -11.76 10.00
C ASP A 77 -2.05 -10.69 9.78
N VAL A 78 -2.65 -10.68 8.58
CA VAL A 78 -3.71 -9.74 8.21
C VAL A 78 -4.91 -9.83 9.17
N ALA A 79 -5.19 -11.01 9.73
CA ALA A 79 -6.25 -11.20 10.70
C ALA A 79 -5.97 -10.42 11.99
N ALA A 80 -4.72 -10.32 12.44
CA ALA A 80 -4.38 -9.50 13.60
C ALA A 80 -4.65 -7.99 13.41
N TRP A 81 -4.68 -7.51 12.16
CA TRP A 81 -4.82 -6.08 11.84
C TRP A 81 -6.19 -5.68 11.30
N TRP A 82 -6.94 -6.65 10.77
CA TRP A 82 -8.25 -6.43 10.17
C TRP A 82 -9.27 -7.50 10.60
N ARG A 83 -10.45 -7.02 10.97
CA ARG A 83 -11.60 -7.87 11.32
C ARG A 83 -12.83 -7.45 10.52
N PRO A 84 -13.63 -8.39 10.01
CA PRO A 84 -14.88 -8.05 9.35
C PRO A 84 -15.87 -7.52 10.39
N THR A 85 -16.42 -6.34 10.14
CA THR A 85 -17.49 -5.72 10.92
C THR A 85 -18.73 -5.56 10.03
N ALA A 86 -19.88 -5.30 10.65
CA ALA A 86 -21.10 -4.99 9.93
C ALA A 86 -20.85 -3.86 8.93
N ARG A 87 -20.22 -2.77 9.40
CA ARG A 87 -19.97 -1.58 8.59
C ARG A 87 -18.91 -1.77 7.50
N ASN A 88 -17.84 -2.52 7.76
CA ASN A 88 -16.71 -2.61 6.81
C ASN A 88 -16.88 -3.73 5.77
N TYR A 89 -17.68 -4.77 6.06
CA TYR A 89 -17.79 -5.96 5.23
C TYR A 89 -19.21 -6.51 5.15
N PHE A 90 -19.84 -6.92 6.27
CA PHE A 90 -21.08 -7.70 6.20
C PHE A 90 -22.28 -6.93 5.61
N ASP A 91 -22.36 -5.61 5.78
CA ASP A 91 -23.42 -4.81 5.16
C ASP A 91 -23.29 -4.73 3.63
N ARG A 92 -22.10 -5.00 3.08
CA ARG A 92 -21.80 -4.92 1.65
C ARG A 92 -22.11 -6.22 0.91
N ILE A 93 -22.24 -7.33 1.62
CA ILE A 93 -22.58 -8.63 1.05
C ILE A 93 -24.06 -8.97 1.26
N THR A 94 -24.53 -9.98 0.53
CA THR A 94 -25.93 -10.42 0.57
C THR A 94 -26.21 -11.30 1.79
N LYS A 95 -27.48 -11.39 2.21
CA LYS A 95 -27.87 -12.28 3.32
C LYS A 95 -27.43 -13.74 3.10
N PRO A 96 -27.62 -14.35 1.91
CA PRO A 96 -27.13 -15.70 1.63
C PRO A 96 -25.62 -15.81 1.82
N ALA A 97 -24.83 -14.84 1.31
CA ALA A 97 -23.38 -14.86 1.46
C ALA A 97 -22.95 -14.84 2.95
N ILE A 98 -23.65 -14.09 3.81
CA ILE A 98 -23.35 -14.12 5.25
C ILE A 98 -23.67 -15.50 5.85
N LEU A 99 -24.76 -16.15 5.43
CA LEU A 99 -25.13 -17.49 5.91
C LEU A 99 -24.13 -18.55 5.44
N ASP A 100 -23.59 -18.43 4.22
CA ASP A 100 -22.54 -19.31 3.71
C ASP A 100 -21.27 -19.20 4.57
N LEU A 101 -20.92 -18.01 5.05
CA LEU A 101 -19.81 -17.83 6.00
C LEU A 101 -20.07 -18.47 7.37
N PHE A 102 -21.32 -18.49 7.83
CA PHE A 102 -21.69 -19.18 9.06
C PHE A 102 -21.57 -20.70 8.89
N ASP A 103 -21.90 -21.22 7.71
CA ASP A 103 -21.72 -22.62 7.34
C ASP A 103 -20.22 -22.98 7.23
N GLU A 104 -19.42 -22.13 6.60
CA GLU A 104 -17.96 -22.32 6.48
C GLU A 104 -17.29 -22.39 7.86
N VAL A 105 -17.65 -21.48 8.77
CA VAL A 105 -16.99 -21.37 10.08
C VAL A 105 -17.58 -22.33 11.11
N GLY A 106 -18.90 -22.50 11.15
CA GLY A 106 -19.61 -23.21 12.21
C GLY A 106 -20.51 -24.35 11.74
N GLY A 107 -20.53 -24.66 10.44
CA GLY A 107 -21.37 -25.69 9.84
C GLY A 107 -22.86 -25.32 9.77
N GLY A 108 -23.63 -26.26 9.20
CA GLY A 108 -25.03 -26.02 8.86
C GLY A 108 -25.93 -25.71 10.05
N GLU A 109 -25.55 -26.15 11.25
CA GLU A 109 -26.29 -25.83 12.47
C GLU A 109 -26.24 -24.33 12.76
N LEU A 110 -25.05 -23.71 12.66
CA LEU A 110 -24.90 -22.28 12.88
C LEU A 110 -25.64 -21.49 11.79
N CYS A 111 -25.56 -21.91 10.53
CA CYS A 111 -26.34 -21.31 9.45
C CYS A 111 -27.86 -21.36 9.72
N GLN A 112 -28.38 -22.52 10.15
CA GLN A 112 -29.81 -22.67 10.47
C GLN A 112 -30.27 -21.80 11.64
N ARG A 113 -29.45 -21.69 12.71
CA ARG A 113 -29.77 -20.84 13.88
C ARG A 113 -30.00 -19.39 13.50
N TYR A 114 -29.26 -18.87 12.50
CA TYR A 114 -29.33 -17.48 12.07
C TYR A 114 -30.11 -17.26 10.76
N GLY A 115 -30.61 -18.32 10.12
CA GLY A 115 -31.31 -18.24 8.82
C GLY A 115 -32.58 -17.37 8.82
N ALA A 116 -33.29 -17.31 9.95
CA ALA A 116 -34.50 -16.48 10.10
C ALA A 116 -34.21 -15.00 10.39
N SER A 117 -32.96 -14.62 10.68
CA SER A 117 -32.60 -13.25 11.06
C SER A 117 -32.72 -12.26 9.89
N LYS A 118 -33.00 -10.99 10.21
CA LYS A 118 -32.95 -9.90 9.22
C LYS A 118 -31.50 -9.59 8.85
N LYS A 119 -31.27 -9.01 7.67
CA LYS A 119 -29.90 -8.74 7.15
C LYS A 119 -29.03 -7.95 8.13
N HIS A 120 -29.54 -6.86 8.68
CA HIS A 120 -28.77 -6.02 9.62
C HIS A 120 -28.46 -6.75 10.94
N ASP A 121 -29.45 -7.47 11.49
CA ASP A 121 -29.24 -8.27 12.71
C ASP A 121 -28.26 -9.44 12.47
N LEU A 122 -28.30 -10.01 11.27
CA LEU A 122 -27.36 -11.04 10.83
C LEU A 122 -25.94 -10.47 10.69
N ALA A 123 -25.78 -9.30 10.08
CA ALA A 123 -24.48 -8.63 9.96
C ALA A 123 -23.88 -8.28 11.33
N ALA A 124 -24.69 -7.79 12.27
CA ALA A 124 -24.26 -7.52 13.64
C ALA A 124 -23.91 -8.80 14.41
N SER A 125 -24.62 -9.91 14.13
CA SER A 125 -24.29 -11.22 14.72
C SER A 125 -23.02 -11.80 14.13
N ALA A 126 -22.80 -11.61 12.83
CA ALA A 126 -21.57 -11.99 12.13
C ALA A 126 -20.37 -11.26 12.74
N GLU A 127 -20.45 -9.95 12.90
CA GLU A 127 -19.39 -9.16 13.55
C GLU A 127 -19.00 -9.74 14.91
N LYS A 128 -19.97 -10.08 15.76
CA LYS A 128 -19.69 -10.70 17.07
C LYS A 128 -19.05 -12.09 16.95
N LEU A 129 -19.48 -12.90 15.98
CA LEU A 129 -18.91 -14.22 15.73
C LEU A 129 -17.43 -14.13 15.34
N PHE A 130 -17.13 -13.29 14.34
CA PHE A 130 -15.79 -13.10 13.79
C PHE A 130 -14.89 -12.25 14.69
N ALA A 131 -15.45 -11.48 15.63
CA ALA A 131 -14.71 -10.88 16.74
C ALA A 131 -14.37 -11.89 17.86
N GLY A 132 -15.00 -13.06 17.87
CA GLY A 132 -14.81 -14.08 18.91
C GLY A 132 -15.60 -13.81 20.21
N ASP A 133 -16.60 -12.93 20.15
CA ASP A 133 -17.44 -12.54 21.29
C ASP A 133 -18.58 -13.54 21.57
N ILE A 134 -18.91 -14.39 20.59
CA ILE A 134 -19.94 -15.42 20.76
C ILE A 134 -19.33 -16.64 21.42
N LEU A 135 -20.05 -17.18 22.40
CA LEU A 135 -19.71 -18.41 23.12
C LEU A 135 -20.03 -19.63 22.22
N VAL A 136 -19.07 -19.96 21.36
CA VAL A 136 -19.07 -21.16 20.49
C VAL A 136 -17.93 -22.09 20.88
N GLU A 137 -17.92 -23.28 20.29
CA GLU A 137 -16.82 -24.25 20.45
C GLU A 137 -15.47 -23.61 20.09
N SER A 138 -14.40 -24.06 20.76
CA SER A 138 -13.04 -23.51 20.58
C SER A 138 -12.60 -23.51 19.13
N ASP A 139 -12.97 -24.55 18.39
CA ASP A 139 -12.52 -24.75 17.02
C ASP A 139 -13.25 -23.79 16.06
N ILE A 140 -14.55 -23.56 16.29
CA ILE A 140 -15.35 -22.57 15.56
C ILE A 140 -14.79 -21.16 15.82
N LYS A 141 -14.50 -20.86 17.10
CA LYS A 141 -13.91 -19.57 17.49
C LYS A 141 -12.54 -19.35 16.83
N GLY A 142 -11.70 -20.38 16.80
CA GLY A 142 -10.40 -20.34 16.12
C GLY A 142 -10.54 -20.04 14.62
N ARG A 143 -11.44 -20.74 13.93
CA ARG A 143 -11.73 -20.49 12.51
C ARG A 143 -12.26 -19.08 12.27
N ALA A 144 -13.19 -18.61 13.10
CA ALA A 144 -13.77 -17.27 12.99
C ALA A 144 -12.70 -16.17 13.14
N LEU A 145 -11.78 -16.33 14.09
CA LEU A 145 -10.69 -15.38 14.33
C LEU A 145 -9.58 -15.43 13.26
N ALA A 146 -9.38 -16.58 12.62
CA ALA A 146 -8.42 -16.71 11.52
C ALA A 146 -9.01 -16.33 10.16
N TRP A 147 -10.33 -16.19 10.06
CA TRP A 147 -11.01 -15.98 8.79
C TRP A 147 -10.73 -14.60 8.21
N LEU A 148 -10.49 -14.59 6.89
CA LEU A 148 -10.31 -13.40 6.06
C LEU A 148 -10.99 -13.63 4.71
N PRO A 149 -11.54 -12.59 4.06
CA PRO A 149 -11.93 -12.66 2.66
C PRO A 149 -10.73 -13.01 1.77
N ASP A 150 -10.95 -13.77 0.69
CA ASP A 150 -9.89 -14.17 -0.25
C ASP A 150 -9.09 -12.98 -0.78
N ALA A 151 -9.76 -11.86 -1.06
CA ALA A 151 -9.13 -10.63 -1.55
C ALA A 151 -8.18 -9.95 -0.55
N LEU A 152 -8.16 -10.37 0.72
CA LEU A 152 -7.25 -9.87 1.76
C LEU A 152 -6.16 -10.88 2.12
N ARG A 153 -6.12 -12.06 1.49
CA ARG A 153 -5.09 -13.06 1.71
C ARG A 153 -3.95 -12.83 0.73
N PHE A 154 -2.72 -12.84 1.23
CA PHE A 154 -1.53 -12.79 0.38
C PHE A 154 -1.35 -14.12 -0.35
N ALA A 155 -1.01 -14.06 -1.64
CA ALA A 155 -0.60 -15.24 -2.39
C ALA A 155 0.70 -15.85 -1.80
N PRO A 156 0.85 -17.19 -1.81
CA PRO A 156 2.11 -17.82 -1.42
C PRO A 156 3.28 -17.34 -2.28
N LEU A 157 4.47 -17.24 -1.69
CA LEU A 157 5.68 -16.77 -2.39
C LEU A 157 6.01 -17.59 -3.65
N ASP A 158 5.67 -18.89 -3.65
CA ASP A 158 5.93 -19.82 -4.76
C ASP A 158 4.94 -19.67 -5.93
N ALA A 159 3.88 -18.86 -5.78
CA ALA A 159 2.90 -18.61 -6.83
C ALA A 159 3.26 -17.40 -7.74
N ALA A 160 4.35 -16.69 -7.43
CA ALA A 160 4.74 -15.44 -8.09
C ALA A 160 5.53 -15.63 -9.40
N GLU A 161 5.81 -16.87 -9.84
CA GLU A 161 6.65 -17.12 -11.02
C GLU A 161 5.96 -16.85 -12.37
N ASP A 162 4.65 -16.55 -12.41
CA ASP A 162 3.86 -16.65 -13.66
C ASP A 162 3.25 -15.34 -14.19
N ASN A 163 3.61 -14.15 -13.69
CA ASN A 163 2.90 -12.93 -14.14
C ASN A 163 3.69 -11.62 -14.36
N ASP A 164 5.02 -11.65 -14.46
CA ASP A 164 5.78 -10.46 -14.91
C ASP A 164 6.18 -10.59 -16.37
N THR A 165 5.24 -10.29 -17.27
CA THR A 165 5.57 -9.84 -18.63
C THR A 165 4.71 -8.65 -18.99
N ASP A 166 4.81 -7.57 -18.22
CA ASP A 166 4.51 -6.23 -18.75
C ASP A 166 5.43 -5.17 -18.13
N ALA A 167 6.74 -5.37 -18.35
CA ALA A 167 7.73 -4.30 -18.27
C ALA A 167 8.01 -3.79 -19.70
N ALA A 168 6.99 -3.26 -20.38
CA ALA A 168 7.18 -2.51 -21.61
C ALA A 168 7.52 -1.05 -21.29
N SER A 169 8.83 -0.81 -21.12
CA SER A 169 9.58 0.40 -21.45
C SER A 169 8.98 1.78 -21.11
N CYS A 170 9.36 2.32 -19.94
CA CYS A 170 9.54 3.77 -19.79
C CYS A 170 11.04 4.06 -19.94
N GLU A 171 11.51 4.25 -21.17
CA GLU A 171 12.82 4.87 -21.39
C GLU A 171 12.69 6.38 -21.12
N PRO A 172 13.56 6.99 -20.29
CA PRO A 172 13.57 8.44 -20.14
C PRO A 172 14.25 9.06 -21.37
N GLU A 173 13.52 9.88 -22.13
CA GLU A 173 14.11 10.74 -23.15
C GLU A 173 15.06 11.75 -22.47
N LEU A 174 16.36 11.50 -22.59
CA LEU A 174 17.40 12.43 -22.19
C LEU A 174 17.56 13.49 -23.29
N ASP A 175 17.00 14.67 -23.04
CA ASP A 175 17.30 15.91 -23.75
C ASP A 175 18.79 16.26 -23.55
N THR A 176 19.59 16.01 -24.58
CA THR A 176 20.95 16.55 -24.70
C THR A 176 21.01 17.46 -25.92
N GLY A 177 20.81 18.76 -25.69
CA GLY A 177 21.56 19.81 -26.39
C GLY A 177 22.46 20.56 -25.40
N PRO A 178 23.46 21.35 -25.84
CA PRO A 178 23.73 21.80 -27.21
C PRO A 178 25.20 21.55 -27.65
N GLY A 179 25.45 21.51 -28.96
CA GLY A 179 26.82 21.43 -29.47
C GLY A 179 26.98 21.82 -30.93
N MET A 180 27.86 22.80 -31.15
CA MET A 180 28.70 23.02 -32.33
C MET A 180 28.12 23.80 -33.52
N GLU A 181 28.42 25.10 -33.49
CA GLU A 181 29.13 25.87 -34.52
C GLU A 181 29.40 25.16 -35.85
N THR A 182 28.84 25.68 -36.94
CA THR A 182 29.38 25.51 -38.30
C THR A 182 29.41 26.86 -38.99
N GLU A 183 30.62 27.31 -39.32
CA GLU A 183 30.93 28.44 -40.20
C GLU A 183 30.24 28.30 -41.58
N PRO A 184 29.86 29.41 -42.24
CA PRO A 184 29.46 29.39 -43.64
C PRO A 184 30.67 29.69 -44.55
N ASP A 185 30.94 28.78 -45.50
CA ASP A 185 31.86 29.01 -46.63
C ASP A 185 31.07 29.60 -47.84
N PRO A 186 31.66 30.46 -48.68
CA PRO A 186 30.98 31.30 -49.66
C PRO A 186 31.08 30.78 -51.09
N ALA A 187 30.17 31.24 -51.95
CA ALA A 187 30.17 31.25 -53.44
C ALA A 187 28.68 31.18 -53.88
N ASP A 188 28.11 31.99 -54.78
CA ASP A 188 28.67 32.72 -55.92
C ASP A 188 27.84 33.99 -56.24
N GLU A 189 28.58 35.00 -56.73
CA GLU A 189 28.33 35.86 -57.90
C GLU A 189 26.91 36.43 -58.18
N ASP A 190 26.77 37.76 -58.23
CA ASP A 190 26.88 38.51 -59.50
C ASP A 190 26.59 40.02 -59.31
N ASP A 191 27.59 40.80 -59.72
CA ASP A 191 27.64 42.13 -60.32
C ASP A 191 26.43 43.09 -60.29
N SER A 192 26.61 44.29 -59.72
CA SER A 192 26.33 45.61 -60.33
C SER A 192 26.36 46.79 -59.32
N ASP A 193 27.40 47.61 -59.45
CA ASP A 193 27.69 48.97 -58.95
C ASP A 193 26.60 50.07 -59.18
N PRO A 194 26.80 51.37 -58.81
CA PRO A 194 27.59 52.00 -57.73
C PRO A 194 26.81 53.12 -56.96
N ILE A 195 27.41 53.78 -55.96
CA ILE A 195 27.66 55.26 -55.89
C ILE A 195 28.03 55.75 -54.46
N ALA A 196 29.28 56.24 -54.39
CA ALA A 196 29.86 57.42 -53.72
C ALA A 196 29.68 57.72 -52.22
N ALA A 197 30.83 57.95 -51.58
CA ALA A 197 31.00 58.85 -50.45
C ALA A 197 31.86 60.07 -50.86
N ALA A 198 31.59 61.20 -50.19
CA ALA A 198 32.35 62.46 -50.17
C ALA A 198 32.34 63.29 -51.48
N ALA A 199 32.02 64.59 -51.45
CA ALA A 199 32.01 65.54 -50.32
C ALA A 199 30.63 65.85 -49.73
#